data_AF-A0A1F7Q767-F1
#
_entry.id   AF-A0A1F7Q767-F1
#
_cell.length_a   1.000
_cell.length_b   1.000
_cell.length_c   1.000
_cell.angle_alpha   90.00
_cell.angle_beta   90.00
_cell.angle_gamma   90.00
#
_symmetry.space_group_name_H-M   'P 1'
#
loop_
_entity.id
_entity.type
_entity.pdbx_description
1 polymer ?
#
loop_
_entity_poly.entity_id
_entity_poly.type
_entity_poly.pdbx_seq_one_letter_code
_entity_poly.pdbx_strand_id
1 'polypeptide(L)'
;MRVLIVEDEKALAEVFRDFVEELGHEGSVAPSAEVALEKLTGEQPDAILLDVRLPGISGLDFLDLPSVRDSGVPVVVVSGVATEEQARQCLRLGALEFIKKPVSLERLGAVLTYVEPFALARRRAQGWLGVERRPEPRVAVELPVHVVTEKGEAAEGTGVELSATGMRLLVRARLRAGKAVTCTFTPADGGQPMKIVGLVVRARPGDFGLWFLDLLPEEARRLAAAVRRLLERGRG
;
A
#
# COMPACT_ATOMS: atom_id res chain seq x y z
N MET A 1 -2.92 6.73 11.78
CA MET A 1 -2.34 5.38 11.55
C MET A 1 -1.21 5.12 12.56
N ARG A 2 -0.73 3.88 12.76
CA ARG A 2 0.48 3.57 13.55
C ARG A 2 1.71 3.69 12.67
N VAL A 3 2.64 4.59 13.00
CA VAL A 3 3.87 4.84 12.25
C VAL A 3 5.06 4.37 13.07
N LEU A 4 5.88 3.48 12.49
CA LEU A 4 7.15 3.06 13.07
C LEU A 4 8.28 3.95 12.52
N ILE A 5 9.00 4.62 13.39
CA ILE A 5 10.10 5.54 13.07
C ILE A 5 11.40 4.84 13.42
N VAL A 6 12.18 4.49 12.40
CA VAL A 6 13.46 3.79 12.54
C VAL A 6 14.59 4.79 12.32
N GLU A 7 15.13 5.28 13.43
CA GLU A 7 16.06 6.43 13.48
C GLU A 7 16.91 6.31 14.75
N ASP A 8 18.24 6.29 14.61
CA ASP A 8 19.17 6.15 15.74
C ASP A 8 19.46 7.50 16.43
N GLU A 9 19.31 8.62 15.71
CA GLU A 9 19.43 9.94 16.30
C GLU A 9 18.19 10.29 17.14
N LYS A 10 18.29 10.08 18.46
CA LYS A 10 17.18 10.27 19.41
C LYS A 10 16.43 11.59 19.23
N ALA A 11 17.15 12.71 19.09
CA ALA A 11 16.52 14.03 18.95
C ALA A 11 15.66 14.13 17.67
N LEU A 12 16.15 13.59 16.56
CA LEU A 12 15.43 13.60 15.30
C LEU A 12 14.26 12.60 15.32
N ALA A 13 14.44 11.44 15.94
CA ALA A 13 13.38 10.46 16.14
C ALA A 13 12.21 11.04 16.96
N GLU A 14 12.52 11.81 18.00
CA GLU A 14 11.52 12.53 18.81
C GLU A 14 10.79 13.60 17.99
N VAL A 15 11.51 14.41 17.19
CA VAL A 15 10.89 15.39 16.29
C VAL A 15 9.93 14.72 15.31
N PHE A 16 10.32 13.60 14.70
CA PHE A 16 9.43 12.87 13.80
C PHE A 16 8.24 12.27 14.52
N ARG A 17 8.42 11.72 15.74
CA ARG A 17 7.32 11.19 16.55
C ARG A 17 6.30 12.27 16.89
N ASP A 18 6.76 13.39 17.43
CA ASP A 18 5.88 14.48 17.84
C ASP A 18 5.12 15.05 16.64
N PHE A 19 5.78 15.15 15.48
CA PHE A 19 5.13 15.58 14.24
C PHE A 19 4.06 14.60 13.73
N VAL A 20 4.33 13.28 13.74
CA VAL A 20 3.28 12.32 13.32
C VAL A 20 2.11 12.31 14.30
N GLU A 21 2.36 12.52 15.59
CA GLU A 21 1.31 12.65 16.60
C GLU A 21 0.46 13.91 16.41
N GLU A 22 1.07 15.04 16.04
CA GLU A 22 0.36 16.27 15.69
C GLU A 22 -0.58 16.08 14.49
N LEU A 23 -0.21 15.22 13.53
CA LEU A 23 -1.07 14.83 12.40
C LEU A 23 -2.18 13.83 12.79
N GLY A 24 -2.32 13.47 14.07
CA GLY A 24 -3.33 12.53 14.56
C GLY A 24 -2.97 11.06 14.32
N HIS A 25 -1.68 10.74 14.20
CA HIS A 25 -1.18 9.37 14.10
C HIS A 25 -0.56 8.91 15.42
N GLU A 26 -0.30 7.60 15.55
CA GLU A 26 0.43 7.03 16.68
C GLU A 26 1.88 6.79 16.25
N GLY A 27 2.85 7.43 16.92
CA GLY A 27 4.28 7.28 16.63
C GLY A 27 4.96 6.27 17.56
N SER A 28 5.74 5.36 17.01
CA SER A 28 6.62 4.47 17.79
C SER A 28 8.05 4.56 17.26
N VAL A 29 9.04 4.62 18.15
CA VAL A 29 10.45 4.77 17.75
C VAL A 29 11.20 3.44 17.91
N ALA A 30 12.03 3.13 16.92
CA ALA A 30 13.03 2.07 16.93
C ALA A 30 14.42 2.68 16.67
N PRO A 31 15.36 2.61 17.61
CA PRO A 31 16.70 3.19 17.44
C PRO A 31 17.63 2.35 16.55
N SER A 32 17.18 1.19 16.08
CA SER A 32 17.91 0.33 15.16
C SER A 32 16.96 -0.52 14.32
N ALA A 33 17.49 -1.10 13.25
CA ALA A 33 16.73 -2.01 12.38
C ALA A 33 16.33 -3.31 13.12
N GLU A 34 17.13 -3.78 14.07
CA GLU A 34 16.81 -4.96 14.90
C GLU A 34 15.56 -4.70 15.75
N VAL A 35 15.50 -3.55 16.44
CA VAL A 35 14.31 -3.17 17.23
C VAL A 35 13.11 -2.95 16.31
N ALA A 36 13.34 -2.41 15.11
CA ALA A 36 12.28 -2.25 14.12
C ALA A 36 11.69 -3.59 13.67
N LEU A 37 12.50 -4.64 13.52
CA LEU A 37 12.03 -5.99 13.18
C LEU A 37 11.16 -6.58 14.29
N GLU A 38 11.56 -6.43 15.56
CA GLU A 38 10.76 -6.87 16.71
C GLU A 38 9.39 -6.17 16.71
N LYS A 39 9.38 -4.84 16.57
CA LYS A 39 8.15 -4.04 16.52
C LYS A 39 7.29 -4.35 15.29
N LEU A 40 7.91 -4.63 14.14
CA LEU A 40 7.19 -5.00 12.93
C LEU A 40 6.33 -6.26 13.15
N THR A 41 6.86 -7.23 13.90
CA THR A 41 6.14 -8.47 14.23
C THR A 41 5.12 -8.31 15.35
N GLY A 42 5.43 -7.56 16.42
CA GLY A 42 4.59 -7.44 17.61
C GLY A 42 3.52 -6.34 17.53
N GLU A 43 3.89 -5.17 16.99
CA GLU A 43 3.04 -3.96 16.99
C GLU A 43 2.28 -3.77 15.67
N GLN A 44 2.72 -4.43 14.60
CA GLN A 44 2.14 -4.37 13.24
C GLN A 44 1.88 -2.92 12.78
N PRO A 45 2.92 -2.09 12.63
CA PRO A 45 2.78 -0.70 12.20
C PRO A 45 2.12 -0.62 10.81
N ASP A 46 1.43 0.48 10.54
CA ASP A 46 0.79 0.70 9.24
C ASP A 46 1.73 1.30 8.19
N ALA A 47 2.74 2.03 8.64
CA ALA A 47 3.78 2.62 7.80
C ALA A 47 5.11 2.66 8.56
N ILE A 48 6.22 2.73 7.82
CA ILE A 48 7.58 2.88 8.38
C ILE A 48 8.22 4.14 7.81
N LEU A 49 8.77 4.99 8.68
CA LEU A 49 9.78 5.99 8.35
C LEU A 49 11.15 5.40 8.67
N LEU A 50 12.06 5.38 7.71
CA LEU A 50 13.34 4.65 7.82
C LEU A 50 14.54 5.53 7.49
N ASP A 51 15.51 5.65 8.38
CA ASP A 51 16.86 6.07 7.99
C ASP A 51 17.64 4.89 7.37
N VAL A 52 18.44 5.19 6.36
CA VAL A 52 19.42 4.28 5.77
C VAL A 52 20.62 4.11 6.69
N ARG A 53 21.07 5.18 7.35
CA ARG A 53 22.23 5.14 8.23
C ARG A 53 21.77 4.72 9.62
N LEU A 54 21.90 3.44 9.91
CA LEU A 54 21.59 2.86 11.22
C LEU A 54 22.82 2.10 11.74
N PRO A 55 23.00 1.98 13.06
CA PRO A 55 23.96 1.04 13.63
C PRO A 55 23.50 -0.40 13.41
N GLY A 56 24.46 -1.31 13.21
CA GLY A 56 24.16 -2.73 12.97
C GLY A 56 23.63 -2.95 11.55
N ILE A 57 22.40 -3.45 11.43
CA ILE A 57 21.73 -3.61 10.13
C ILE A 57 21.45 -2.23 9.52
N SER A 58 21.98 -1.98 8.31
CA SER A 58 21.70 -0.73 7.59
C SER A 58 20.23 -0.67 7.14
N GLY A 59 19.70 0.52 6.91
CA GLY A 59 18.33 0.64 6.40
C GLY A 59 18.14 0.06 5.00
N LEU A 60 19.20 0.00 4.18
CA LEU A 60 19.17 -0.71 2.89
C LEU A 60 19.04 -2.22 3.08
N ASP A 61 19.81 -2.79 4.00
CA ASP A 61 19.73 -4.23 4.29
C ASP A 61 18.38 -4.56 4.94
N PHE A 62 17.89 -3.70 5.85
CA PHE A 62 16.56 -3.80 6.44
C PHE A 62 15.47 -3.83 5.36
N LEU A 63 15.54 -2.96 4.35
CA LEU A 63 14.60 -2.97 3.22
C LEU A 63 14.64 -4.26 2.40
N ASP A 64 15.78 -4.96 2.33
CA ASP A 64 15.89 -6.20 1.55
C ASP A 64 15.47 -7.45 2.33
N LEU A 65 15.25 -7.34 3.64
CA LEU A 65 14.80 -8.46 4.45
C LEU A 65 13.41 -8.93 4.01
N PRO A 66 13.18 -10.26 3.83
CA PRO A 66 11.88 -10.80 3.46
C PRO A 66 10.77 -10.40 4.43
N SER A 67 11.06 -10.34 5.73
CA SER A 67 10.12 -9.88 6.76
C SER A 67 9.61 -8.46 6.51
N VAL A 68 10.42 -7.58 5.92
CA VAL A 68 10.05 -6.20 5.58
C VAL A 68 9.38 -6.18 4.22
N ARG A 69 10.00 -6.78 3.20
CA ARG A 69 9.50 -6.77 1.81
C ARG A 69 8.14 -7.42 1.65
N ASP A 70 7.89 -8.52 2.36
CA ASP A 70 6.66 -9.28 2.25
C ASP A 70 5.58 -8.81 3.26
N SER A 71 5.93 -7.93 4.20
CA SER A 71 4.97 -7.35 5.16
C SER A 71 3.87 -6.50 4.50
N GLY A 72 4.17 -5.99 3.30
CA GLY A 72 3.34 -5.01 2.60
C GLY A 72 3.20 -3.67 3.33
N VAL A 73 3.96 -3.43 4.42
CA VAL A 73 3.98 -2.13 5.09
C VAL A 73 4.66 -1.12 4.17
N PRO A 74 4.01 0.00 3.80
CA PRO A 74 4.68 1.05 3.05
C PRO A 74 5.85 1.63 3.86
N VAL A 75 7.04 1.65 3.24
CA VAL A 75 8.25 2.23 3.82
C VAL A 75 8.61 3.52 3.10
N VAL A 76 8.73 4.61 3.84
CA VAL A 76 9.27 5.89 3.36
C VAL A 76 10.67 6.04 3.93
N VAL A 77 11.65 6.18 3.05
CA VAL A 77 13.04 6.38 3.47
C VAL A 77 13.29 7.88 3.67
N VAL A 78 13.88 8.25 4.79
CA VAL A 78 14.28 9.62 5.10
C VAL A 78 15.75 9.59 5.52
N SER A 79 16.68 10.02 4.67
CA SER A 79 18.12 9.91 4.97
C SER A 79 18.98 11.07 4.47
N GLY A 80 20.03 11.38 5.23
CA GLY A 80 21.08 12.33 4.83
C GLY A 80 22.10 11.72 3.86
N VAL A 81 22.18 10.39 3.78
CA VAL A 81 23.04 9.69 2.82
C VAL A 81 22.27 9.48 1.53
N ALA A 82 22.42 10.43 0.59
CA ALA A 82 21.64 10.45 -0.63
C ALA A 82 22.53 10.71 -1.85
N THR A 83 23.23 9.67 -2.31
CA THR A 83 23.56 9.61 -3.74
C THR A 83 22.31 9.23 -4.53
N GLU A 84 22.22 9.66 -5.79
CA GLU A 84 21.12 9.22 -6.66
C GLU A 84 21.01 7.69 -6.74
N GLU A 85 22.14 6.99 -6.72
CA GLU A 85 22.14 5.53 -6.82
C GLU A 85 21.55 4.87 -5.58
N GLN A 86 21.85 5.38 -4.38
CA GLN A 86 21.26 4.87 -3.15
C GLN A 86 19.76 5.15 -3.08
N ALA A 87 19.32 6.34 -3.49
CA ALA A 87 17.89 6.65 -3.57
C ALA A 87 17.17 5.70 -4.53
N ARG A 88 17.74 5.48 -5.73
CA ARG A 88 17.22 4.50 -6.69
C ARG A 88 17.21 3.08 -6.12
N GLN A 89 18.23 2.71 -5.36
CA GLN A 89 18.31 1.40 -4.71
C GLN A 89 17.19 1.20 -3.68
N CYS A 90 16.92 2.18 -2.81
CA CYS A 90 15.81 2.12 -1.86
C CYS A 90 14.47 1.85 -2.57
N LEU A 91 14.20 2.61 -3.64
CA LEU A 91 12.98 2.44 -4.45
C LEU A 91 12.92 1.05 -5.11
N ARG A 92 14.06 0.55 -5.64
CA ARG A 92 14.13 -0.81 -6.22
C ARG A 92 13.86 -1.91 -5.19
N LEU A 93 14.30 -1.73 -3.95
CA LEU A 93 14.09 -2.67 -2.85
C LEU A 93 12.65 -2.63 -2.30
N GLY A 94 11.88 -1.60 -2.64
CA GLY A 94 10.45 -1.55 -2.41
C GLY A 94 9.98 -0.41 -1.53
N ALA A 95 10.87 0.52 -1.15
CA ALA A 95 10.45 1.78 -0.54
C ALA A 95 9.42 2.49 -1.45
N LEU A 96 8.40 3.05 -0.83
CA LEU A 96 7.35 3.80 -1.52
C LEU A 96 7.87 5.15 -1.98
N GLU A 97 8.71 5.79 -1.16
CA GLU A 97 9.29 7.10 -1.44
C GLU A 97 10.65 7.23 -0.75
N PHE A 98 11.52 8.06 -1.31
CA PHE A 98 12.79 8.47 -0.72
C PHE A 98 12.82 10.00 -0.53
N ILE A 99 13.11 10.45 0.68
CA ILE A 99 13.24 11.85 1.04
C ILE A 99 14.66 12.12 1.55
N LYS A 100 15.35 13.03 0.89
CA LYS A 100 16.69 13.47 1.31
C LYS A 100 16.58 14.40 2.51
N LYS A 101 17.38 14.16 3.56
CA LYS A 101 17.59 15.13 4.66
C LYS A 101 18.49 16.28 4.17
N PRO A 102 18.26 17.54 4.61
CA PRO A 102 17.20 17.94 5.55
C PRO A 102 15.81 17.90 4.89
N VAL A 103 14.82 17.41 5.62
CA VAL A 103 13.41 17.34 5.21
C VAL A 103 12.61 18.35 6.01
N SER A 104 11.73 19.12 5.34
CA SER A 104 10.76 19.97 6.04
C SER A 104 9.60 19.12 6.54
N LEU A 105 9.04 19.48 7.70
CA LEU A 105 7.85 18.81 8.25
C LEU A 105 6.67 18.88 7.26
N GLU A 106 6.52 19.99 6.53
CA GLU A 106 5.51 20.11 5.48
C GLU A 106 5.66 19.04 4.38
N ARG A 107 6.88 18.78 3.91
CA ARG A 107 7.14 17.74 2.91
C ARG A 107 6.88 16.35 3.48
N LEU A 108 7.28 16.11 4.73
CA LEU A 108 7.01 14.83 5.39
C LEU A 108 5.50 14.61 5.57
N GLY A 109 4.76 15.63 5.96
CA GLY A 109 3.29 15.60 6.08
C GLY A 109 2.61 15.28 4.75
N ALA A 110 3.02 15.91 3.66
CA ALA A 110 2.46 15.61 2.33
C ALA A 110 2.68 14.13 1.92
N VAL A 111 3.85 13.57 2.23
CA VAL A 111 4.14 12.15 1.98
C VAL A 111 3.29 11.25 2.89
N LEU A 112 3.11 11.59 4.17
CA LEU A 112 2.27 10.82 5.08
C LEU A 112 0.79 10.81 4.65
N THR A 113 0.26 11.95 4.19
CA THR A 113 -1.08 12.05 3.60
C THR A 113 -1.23 11.14 2.38
N TYR A 114 -0.18 11.05 1.55
CA TYR A 114 -0.16 10.12 0.41
C TYR A 114 -0.09 8.66 0.87
N VAL A 115 0.69 8.34 1.91
CA VAL A 115 0.89 6.97 2.43
C VAL A 115 -0.35 6.45 3.17
N GLU A 116 -1.09 7.32 3.86
CA GLU A 116 -2.16 6.93 4.78
C GLU A 116 -3.25 6.03 4.14
N PRO A 117 -3.77 6.30 2.93
CA PRO A 117 -4.72 5.40 2.27
C PRO A 117 -4.20 3.98 2.09
N PHE A 118 -2.92 3.81 1.72
CA PHE A 118 -2.27 2.51 1.55
C PHE A 118 -2.14 1.77 2.88
N ALA A 119 -1.66 2.48 3.89
CA ALA A 119 -1.51 2.03 5.27
C ALA A 119 -2.84 1.53 5.87
N LEU A 120 -3.91 2.33 5.75
CA LEU A 120 -5.23 2.00 6.30
C LEU A 120 -5.91 0.86 5.53
N ALA A 121 -5.79 0.82 4.20
CA ALA A 121 -6.32 -0.30 3.42
C ALA A 121 -5.65 -1.61 3.80
N ARG A 122 -4.32 -1.62 3.97
CA ARG A 122 -3.58 -2.80 4.45
C ARG A 122 -4.03 -3.24 5.85
N ARG A 123 -4.13 -2.33 6.82
CA ARG A 123 -4.59 -2.66 8.18
C ARG A 123 -5.96 -3.30 8.13
N ARG A 124 -6.88 -2.69 7.38
CA ARG A 124 -8.21 -3.27 7.21
C ARG A 124 -8.04 -4.68 6.60
N ALA A 125 -7.20 -4.88 5.58
CA ALA A 125 -6.94 -6.19 4.93
C ALA A 125 -6.46 -7.27 5.90
N GLN A 126 -5.60 -6.89 6.83
CA GLN A 126 -5.10 -7.79 7.86
C GLN A 126 -6.17 -8.14 8.89
N GLY A 127 -7.03 -7.18 9.25
CA GLY A 127 -8.26 -7.46 10.01
C GLY A 127 -9.21 -8.41 9.28
N TRP A 128 -9.24 -8.38 7.94
CA TRP A 128 -10.03 -9.29 7.09
C TRP A 128 -9.40 -10.67 6.89
N LEU A 129 -8.08 -10.83 7.07
CA LEU A 129 -7.38 -12.12 6.97
C LEU A 129 -7.59 -13.00 8.22
N GLY A 130 -8.04 -12.42 9.34
CA GLY A 130 -8.31 -13.13 10.60
C GLY A 130 -9.79 -13.45 10.88
N VAL A 131 -10.72 -12.89 10.10
CA VAL A 131 -12.16 -13.16 10.27
C VAL A 131 -12.69 -13.85 9.02
N GLU A 132 -13.07 -15.11 9.20
CA GLU A 132 -13.80 -15.95 8.25
C GLU A 132 -15.25 -15.43 8.04
N ARG A 133 -15.42 -14.13 7.78
CA ARG A 133 -16.70 -13.50 7.43
C ARG A 133 -16.44 -12.50 6.31
N ARG A 134 -16.88 -12.84 5.10
CA ARG A 134 -17.02 -11.91 3.96
C ARG A 134 -18.42 -11.28 3.99
N PRO A 135 -18.61 -10.02 4.42
CA PRO A 135 -19.91 -9.36 4.44
C PRO A 135 -20.21 -8.59 3.15
N GLU A 136 -19.22 -8.35 2.27
CA GLU A 136 -19.47 -7.66 1.02
C GLU A 136 -19.88 -8.63 -0.09
N PRO A 137 -21.04 -8.39 -0.75
CA PRO A 137 -21.45 -9.17 -1.90
C PRO A 137 -20.40 -9.07 -3.02
N ARG A 138 -19.91 -10.23 -3.47
CA ARG A 138 -19.04 -10.37 -4.62
C ARG A 138 -19.82 -10.98 -5.76
N VAL A 139 -19.60 -10.46 -6.96
CA VAL A 139 -20.26 -10.96 -8.15
C VAL A 139 -19.21 -11.40 -9.17
N ALA A 140 -19.45 -12.58 -9.74
CA ALA A 140 -18.66 -13.06 -10.86
C ALA A 140 -18.89 -12.12 -12.05
N VAL A 141 -17.81 -11.72 -12.70
CA VAL A 141 -17.84 -10.80 -13.83
C VAL A 141 -16.83 -11.26 -14.88
N GLU A 142 -16.96 -10.76 -16.09
CA GLU A 142 -15.93 -10.89 -17.13
C GLU A 142 -15.68 -9.49 -17.68
N LEU A 143 -14.84 -8.73 -16.99
CA LEU A 143 -14.58 -7.32 -17.31
C LEU A 143 -13.17 -7.18 -17.87
N PRO A 144 -12.98 -6.55 -19.05
CA PRO A 144 -11.68 -6.11 -19.50
C PRO A 144 -11.06 -5.14 -18.49
N VAL A 145 -9.81 -5.37 -18.15
CA VAL A 145 -9.07 -4.57 -17.17
C VAL A 145 -7.69 -4.23 -17.72
N HIS A 146 -7.35 -2.95 -17.74
CA HIS A 146 -6.00 -2.48 -18.01
C HIS A 146 -5.30 -2.19 -16.68
N VAL A 147 -4.12 -2.78 -16.45
CA VAL A 147 -3.33 -2.61 -15.22
C VAL A 147 -2.01 -1.92 -15.55
N VAL A 148 -1.67 -0.88 -14.79
CA VAL A 148 -0.38 -0.18 -14.86
C VAL A 148 0.30 -0.23 -13.50
N THR A 149 1.54 -0.72 -13.45
CA THR A 149 2.32 -0.80 -12.20
C THR A 149 2.93 0.56 -11.82
N GLU A 150 3.46 0.67 -10.59
CA GLU A 150 4.25 1.83 -10.14
C GLU A 150 5.43 2.17 -11.07
N LYS A 151 5.93 1.19 -11.84
CA LYS A 151 7.03 1.35 -12.80
C LYS A 151 6.57 1.74 -14.21
N GLY A 152 5.27 1.95 -14.40
CA GLY A 152 4.68 2.24 -15.71
C GLY A 152 4.52 1.03 -16.63
N GLU A 153 4.78 -0.19 -16.14
CA GLU A 153 4.55 -1.41 -16.91
C GLU A 153 3.04 -1.65 -17.04
N ALA A 154 2.55 -1.71 -18.27
CA ALA A 154 1.13 -1.89 -18.60
C ALA A 154 0.82 -3.32 -19.03
N ALA A 155 -0.34 -3.84 -18.64
CA ALA A 155 -0.81 -5.16 -19.04
C ALA A 155 -2.34 -5.23 -19.10
N GLU A 156 -2.84 -5.96 -20.10
CA GLU A 156 -4.25 -6.33 -20.23
C GLU A 156 -4.57 -7.58 -19.42
N GLY A 157 -5.74 -7.57 -18.78
CA GLY A 157 -6.26 -8.67 -18.00
C GLY A 157 -7.78 -8.68 -17.95
N THR A 158 -8.31 -9.57 -17.10
CA THR A 158 -9.74 -9.78 -16.93
C THR A 158 -10.09 -9.75 -15.45
N GLY A 159 -10.97 -8.84 -15.06
CA GLY A 159 -11.67 -8.89 -13.78
C GLY A 159 -12.65 -10.05 -13.81
N VAL A 160 -12.49 -10.97 -12.86
CA VAL A 160 -13.28 -12.21 -12.76
C VAL A 160 -14.21 -12.25 -11.53
N GLU A 161 -13.98 -11.36 -10.58
CA GLU A 161 -14.84 -11.16 -9.42
C GLU A 161 -14.75 -9.69 -8.99
N LEU A 162 -15.88 -9.07 -8.63
CA LEU A 162 -15.95 -7.66 -8.26
C LEU A 162 -16.78 -7.45 -6.99
N SER A 163 -16.31 -6.55 -6.11
CA SER A 163 -17.09 -5.94 -5.02
C SER A 163 -16.97 -4.42 -5.08
N ALA A 164 -17.63 -3.72 -4.14
CA ALA A 164 -17.50 -2.27 -4.01
C ALA A 164 -16.08 -1.82 -3.60
N THR A 165 -15.27 -2.73 -3.06
CA THR A 165 -13.95 -2.44 -2.49
C THR A 165 -12.81 -3.18 -3.16
N GLY A 166 -13.06 -4.17 -4.00
CA GLY A 166 -11.96 -4.90 -4.62
C GLY A 166 -12.36 -5.74 -5.81
N MET A 167 -11.34 -6.34 -6.41
CA MET A 167 -11.48 -7.15 -7.61
C MET A 167 -10.55 -8.36 -7.55
N ARG A 168 -10.98 -9.49 -8.10
CA ARG A 168 -10.09 -10.58 -8.49
C ARG A 168 -9.81 -10.46 -9.98
N LEU A 169 -8.56 -10.56 -10.37
CA LEU A 169 -8.09 -10.33 -11.73
C LEU A 169 -7.21 -11.47 -12.20
N LEU A 170 -7.38 -11.82 -13.46
CA LEU A 170 -6.48 -12.67 -14.21
C LEU A 170 -5.67 -11.80 -15.16
N VAL A 171 -4.35 -11.73 -14.95
CA VAL A 171 -3.46 -10.91 -15.77
C VAL A 171 -2.13 -11.62 -15.94
N ARG A 172 -1.52 -11.53 -17.13
CA ARG A 172 -0.22 -12.19 -17.40
C ARG A 172 0.98 -11.44 -16.81
N ALA A 173 0.78 -10.26 -16.27
CA ALA A 173 1.81 -9.47 -15.60
C ALA A 173 2.20 -10.04 -14.25
N ARG A 174 3.43 -9.74 -13.81
CA ARG A 174 3.94 -10.11 -12.50
C ARG A 174 3.64 -9.01 -11.48
N LEU A 175 2.46 -9.06 -10.86
CA LEU A 175 2.13 -8.18 -9.75
C LEU A 175 2.68 -8.74 -8.43
N ARG A 176 2.99 -7.87 -7.47
CA ARG A 176 3.52 -8.24 -6.15
C ARG A 176 2.56 -7.82 -5.05
N ALA A 177 2.37 -8.68 -4.05
CA ALA A 177 1.57 -8.31 -2.89
C ALA A 177 2.16 -7.07 -2.19
N GLY A 178 1.29 -6.22 -1.63
CA GLY A 178 1.69 -4.95 -1.01
C GLY A 178 2.02 -3.83 -2.00
N LYS A 179 2.02 -4.08 -3.31
CA LYS A 179 2.25 -3.05 -4.32
C LYS A 179 0.97 -2.47 -4.87
N ALA A 180 1.00 -1.16 -5.10
CA ALA A 180 -0.07 -0.43 -5.74
C ALA A 180 -0.01 -0.58 -7.27
N VAL A 181 -1.16 -0.71 -7.88
CA VAL A 181 -1.32 -0.72 -9.34
C VAL A 181 -2.49 0.17 -9.71
N THR A 182 -2.38 0.91 -10.80
CA THR A 182 -3.53 1.57 -11.40
C THR A 182 -4.29 0.55 -12.24
N CYS A 183 -5.59 0.48 -12.04
CA CYS A 183 -6.52 -0.42 -12.70
C CYS A 183 -7.57 0.42 -13.41
N THR A 184 -7.73 0.23 -14.71
CA THR A 184 -8.77 0.88 -15.52
C THR A 184 -9.74 -0.15 -16.06
N PHE A 185 -11.03 0.04 -15.79
CA PHE A 185 -12.10 -0.85 -16.26
C PHE A 185 -13.42 -0.10 -16.31
N THR A 186 -14.36 -0.62 -17.09
CA THR A 186 -15.73 -0.09 -17.14
C THR A 186 -16.64 -1.03 -16.35
N PRO A 187 -17.28 -0.60 -15.26
CA PRO A 187 -18.30 -1.41 -14.59
C PRO A 187 -19.41 -1.80 -15.58
N ALA A 188 -20.12 -2.90 -15.30
CA ALA A 188 -21.25 -3.36 -16.13
C ALA A 188 -22.51 -2.48 -15.98
N ASP A 189 -22.33 -1.17 -15.94
CA ASP A 189 -23.37 -0.15 -15.89
C ASP A 189 -23.47 0.69 -17.17
N GLY A 190 -22.59 0.44 -18.16
CA GLY A 190 -22.57 1.15 -19.44
C GLY A 190 -22.07 2.59 -19.36
N GLY A 191 -21.50 3.02 -18.22
CA GLY A 191 -20.94 4.36 -18.06
C GLY A 191 -19.48 4.46 -18.51
N GLN A 192 -18.82 5.54 -18.12
CA GLN A 192 -17.41 5.79 -18.44
C GLN A 192 -16.46 4.82 -17.72
N PRO A 193 -15.27 4.53 -18.29
CA PRO A 193 -14.23 3.79 -17.57
C PRO A 193 -13.86 4.46 -16.25
N MET A 194 -13.65 3.65 -15.22
CA MET A 194 -13.09 4.07 -13.94
C MET A 194 -11.59 3.82 -13.96
N LYS A 195 -10.80 4.72 -13.37
CA LYS A 195 -9.36 4.57 -13.17
C LYS A 195 -9.08 4.68 -11.68
N ILE A 196 -8.69 3.56 -11.08
CA ILE A 196 -8.49 3.47 -9.63
C ILE A 196 -7.16 2.80 -9.31
N VAL A 197 -6.48 3.28 -8.29
CA VAL A 197 -5.35 2.62 -7.65
C VAL A 197 -5.86 1.50 -6.75
N GLY A 198 -5.35 0.29 -6.96
CA GLY A 198 -5.60 -0.87 -6.13
C GLY A 198 -4.32 -1.42 -5.50
N LEU A 199 -4.38 -1.81 -4.24
CA LEU A 199 -3.36 -2.59 -3.54
C LEU A 199 -3.51 -4.07 -3.90
N VAL A 200 -2.43 -4.68 -4.36
CA VAL A 200 -2.39 -6.14 -4.52
C VAL A 200 -2.34 -6.79 -3.14
N VAL A 201 -3.46 -7.36 -2.71
CA VAL A 201 -3.58 -8.05 -1.41
C VAL A 201 -3.31 -9.55 -1.52
N ARG A 202 -3.37 -10.11 -2.74
CA ARG A 202 -3.04 -11.51 -3.03
C ARG A 202 -2.36 -11.59 -4.39
N ALA A 203 -1.24 -12.30 -4.46
CA ALA A 203 -0.51 -12.52 -5.70
C ALA A 203 -0.23 -14.02 -5.90
N ARG A 204 -0.96 -14.65 -6.83
CA ARG A 204 -0.64 -15.98 -7.38
C ARG A 204 -0.29 -15.80 -8.86
N PRO A 205 0.54 -16.68 -9.45
CA PRO A 205 0.85 -16.60 -10.87
C PRO A 205 -0.43 -16.53 -11.72
N GLY A 206 -0.64 -15.39 -12.39
CA GLY A 206 -1.80 -15.17 -13.24
C GLY A 206 -3.12 -14.86 -12.53
N ASP A 207 -3.19 -14.86 -11.20
CA ASP A 207 -4.42 -14.66 -10.42
C ASP A 207 -4.17 -13.79 -9.19
N PHE A 208 -4.75 -12.60 -9.18
CA PHE A 208 -4.46 -11.55 -8.22
C PHE A 208 -5.73 -11.06 -7.54
N GLY A 209 -5.59 -10.61 -6.30
CA GLY A 209 -6.63 -9.87 -5.58
C GLY A 209 -6.19 -8.43 -5.40
N LEU A 210 -7.04 -7.50 -5.82
CA LEU A 210 -6.88 -6.06 -5.60
C LEU A 210 -7.89 -5.56 -4.58
N TRP A 211 -7.45 -4.61 -3.76
CA TRP A 211 -8.29 -3.72 -2.99
C TRP A 211 -8.10 -2.29 -3.49
N PHE A 212 -9.18 -1.65 -3.91
CA PHE A 212 -9.23 -0.24 -4.29
C PHE A 212 -8.89 0.72 -3.14
N LEU A 213 -7.99 1.66 -3.40
CA LEU A 213 -7.41 2.58 -2.42
C LEU A 213 -7.94 4.01 -2.54
N ASP A 214 -8.23 4.45 -3.77
CA ASP A 214 -8.47 5.86 -4.12
C ASP A 214 -9.84 6.08 -4.78
N LEU A 215 -10.84 5.30 -4.37
CA LEU A 215 -12.20 5.51 -4.87
C LEU A 215 -12.75 6.85 -4.38
N LEU A 216 -13.03 7.76 -5.31
CA LEU A 216 -13.80 8.95 -5.01
C LEU A 216 -15.21 8.55 -4.53
N PRO A 217 -15.88 9.34 -3.66
CA PRO A 217 -17.20 8.99 -3.14
C PRO A 217 -18.25 8.69 -4.23
N GLU A 218 -18.17 9.36 -5.37
CA GLU A 218 -19.04 9.12 -6.52
C GLU A 218 -18.75 7.79 -7.22
N GLU A 219 -17.47 7.46 -7.41
CA GLU A 219 -17.03 6.19 -8.00
C GLU A 219 -17.41 5.01 -7.12
N ALA A 220 -17.22 5.15 -5.79
CA ALA A 220 -17.64 4.15 -4.81
C ALA A 220 -19.15 3.88 -4.88
N ARG A 221 -19.98 4.94 -4.93
CA ARG A 221 -21.44 4.81 -5.09
C ARG A 221 -21.82 4.12 -6.39
N ARG A 222 -21.20 4.53 -7.50
CA ARG A 222 -21.44 3.97 -8.84
C ARG A 222 -21.08 2.49 -8.90
N LEU A 223 -19.91 2.13 -8.37
CA LEU A 223 -19.43 0.76 -8.32
C LEU A 223 -20.33 -0.13 -7.44
N ALA A 224 -20.71 0.35 -6.26
CA ALA A 224 -21.65 -0.36 -5.39
C ALA A 224 -23.00 -0.61 -6.07
N ALA A 225 -23.53 0.37 -6.81
CA ALA A 225 -24.77 0.22 -7.58
C ALA A 225 -24.61 -0.76 -8.75
N ALA A 226 -23.47 -0.80 -9.42
CA ALA A 226 -23.18 -1.77 -10.48
C ALA A 226 -23.13 -3.21 -9.92
N VAL A 227 -22.43 -3.42 -8.80
CA VAL A 227 -22.33 -4.73 -8.13
C VAL A 227 -23.71 -5.22 -7.68
N ARG A 228 -24.54 -4.36 -7.07
CA ARG A 228 -25.92 -4.73 -6.68
C ARG A 228 -26.76 -5.19 -7.86
N ARG A 229 -26.75 -4.45 -8.97
CA ARG A 229 -27.50 -4.81 -10.20
C ARG A 229 -27.06 -6.15 -10.78
N LEU A 230 -25.75 -6.44 -10.76
CA LEU A 230 -25.23 -7.71 -11.23
C LEU A 230 -25.66 -8.89 -10.35
N LEU A 231 -25.70 -8.69 -9.03
CA LEU A 231 -26.16 -9.71 -8.08
C LEU A 231 -27.64 -10.04 -8.24
N GLU A 232 -28.46 -9.03 -8.54
CA GLU A 232 -29.90 -9.21 -8.81
C GLU A 232 -30.12 -10.03 -10.09
N ARG A 233 -29.30 -9.81 -11.13
CA ARG A 233 -29.38 -10.55 -12.41
C ARG A 233 -28.94 -12.01 -12.31
N GLY A 234 -28.01 -12.34 -11.41
CA GLY A 234 -27.52 -13.71 -11.23
C GLY A 234 -28.42 -14.62 -10.37
N ARG A 235 -29.56 -14.11 -9.87
CA ARG A 235 -30.51 -14.85 -9.01
C ARG A 235 -31.78 -15.31 -9.73
N GLY A 236 -31.96 -14.99 -11.02
CA GLY A 236 -33.08 -15.42 -11.87
C GLY A 236 -32.62 -16.43 -12.90
#